data_AF-A0A7V4PMC4-F1
#
_entry.id   AF-A0A7V4PMC4-F1
#
_cell.length_a   1.000
_cell.length_b   1.000
_cell.length_c   1.000
_cell.angle_alpha   90.00
_cell.angle_beta   90.00
_cell.angle_gamma   90.00
#
_symmetry.space_group_name_H-M   'P 1'
#
loop_
_entity.id
_entity.type
_entity.pdbx_description
1 polymer ?
#
loop_
_entity_poly.entity_id
_entity_poly.type
_entity_poly.pdbx_seq_one_letter_code
_entity_poly.pdbx_strand_id
1 'polypeptide(L)' 'MIEFVRLIKDHLSGLLAWTKLRISNGALEGMNNKVKLVSHRSFGFRKPDYFITAIYHCCADLPLNMSYFP' A
#
# COMPACT_ATOMS: atom_id res chain seq x y z
N MET A 1 -20.44 -17.92 3.86
CA MET A 1 -21.14 -17.50 2.61
C MET A 1 -21.86 -16.15 2.77
N ILE A 2 -22.61 -15.92 3.85
CA ILE A 2 -23.36 -14.66 4.07
C ILE A 2 -22.46 -13.41 4.08
N GLU A 3 -21.32 -13.45 4.77
CA GLU A 3 -20.37 -12.32 4.85
C GLU A 3 -19.80 -11.90 3.50
N PHE A 4 -19.53 -12.86 2.61
CA PHE A 4 -19.07 -12.57 1.26
C PHE A 4 -20.14 -11.85 0.43
N VAL A 5 -21.40 -12.28 0.56
CA VAL A 5 -22.52 -11.61 -0.12
C VAL A 5 -22.72 -10.19 0.39
N ARG A 6 -22.56 -9.94 1.70
CA ARG A 6 -22.61 -8.59 2.28
C ARG A 6 -21.50 -7.71 1.70
N LEU A 7 -20.26 -8.22 1.68
CA LEU A 7 -19.11 -7.50 1.14
C LEU A 7 -19.30 -7.10 -0.34
N ILE A 8 -19.86 -7.98 -1.16
CA ILE A 8 -20.20 -7.66 -2.56
C ILE A 8 -21.27 -6.56 -2.62
N LYS A 9 -22.35 -6.67 -1.83
CA LYS A 9 -23.42 -5.67 -1.84
C LYS A 9 -22.91 -4.29 -1.43
N ASP A 10 -22.07 -4.23 -0.40
CA ASP A 10 -21.50 -2.97 0.12
C ASP A 10 -20.57 -2.29 -0.90
N HIS A 11 -19.91 -3.07 -1.77
CA HIS A 11 -18.94 -2.56 -2.77
C HIS A 11 -19.45 -2.62 -4.22
N LEU A 12 -20.74 -2.92 -4.42
CA LEU A 12 -21.32 -3.16 -5.75
C LEU A 12 -21.16 -1.97 -6.69
N SER A 13 -21.27 -0.75 -6.15
CA SER A 13 -21.08 0.50 -6.92
C SER A 13 -19.69 0.59 -7.54
N GLY A 14 -18.64 0.23 -6.80
CA GLY A 14 -17.26 0.20 -7.29
C GLY A 14 -17.05 -0.89 -8.34
N LEU A 15 -17.63 -2.08 -8.14
CA LEU A 15 -17.58 -3.17 -9.12
C LEU A 15 -18.23 -2.76 -10.46
N LEU A 16 -19.39 -2.11 -10.41
CA LEU A 16 -20.07 -1.63 -11.62
C LEU A 16 -19.34 -0.45 -12.26
N ALA A 17 -18.73 0.45 -11.48
CA ALA A 17 -17.95 1.58 -12.00
C ALA A 17 -16.78 1.12 -12.89
N TRP A 18 -16.16 -0.03 -12.57
CA TRP A 18 -15.11 -0.62 -13.41
C TRP A 18 -15.57 -0.89 -14.85
N THR A 19 -16.84 -1.24 -15.09
CA THR A 19 -17.34 -1.49 -16.45
C THR A 19 -17.24 -0.28 -17.37
N LYS A 20 -17.35 0.93 -16.79
CA LYS A 20 -17.26 2.21 -17.49
C LYS A 20 -15.83 2.78 -17.48
N LEU A 21 -15.19 2.79 -16.31
CA LEU A 21 -13.91 3.46 -16.11
C LEU A 21 -12.70 2.58 -16.47
N ARG A 22 -12.85 1.25 -16.41
CA ARG A 22 -11.78 0.24 -16.64
C ARG A 22 -10.52 0.45 -15.81
N ILE A 23 -10.61 1.17 -14.69
CA ILE A 23 -9.49 1.41 -13.77
C ILE A 23 -9.26 0.16 -12.93
N SER A 24 -8.14 -0.52 -13.14
CA SER A 24 -7.77 -1.69 -12.34
C SER A 24 -7.19 -1.29 -10.98
N ASN A 25 -7.36 -2.16 -9.98
CA ASN A 25 -6.71 -2.02 -8.68
C ASN A 25 -5.22 -2.42 -8.69
N GLY A 26 -4.70 -2.86 -9.84
CA GLY A 26 -3.37 -3.49 -9.93
C GLY A 26 -2.23 -2.57 -9.52
N ALA A 27 -2.32 -1.27 -9.83
CA ALA A 27 -1.31 -0.30 -9.40
C ALA A 27 -1.28 -0.14 -7.86
N LEU A 28 -2.46 -0.11 -7.23
CA LEU A 28 -2.59 -0.02 -5.77
C LEU A 28 -2.08 -1.31 -5.10
N GLU A 29 -2.42 -2.47 -5.64
CA GLU A 29 -1.94 -3.77 -5.17
C GLU A 29 -0.42 -3.90 -5.32
N GLY A 30 0.14 -3.45 -6.44
CA GLY A 30 1.57 -3.39 -6.67
C GLY A 30 2.29 -2.51 -5.66
N MET A 31 1.74 -1.33 -5.37
CA MET A 31 2.27 -0.43 -4.33
C MET A 31 2.20 -1.08 -2.94
N ASN A 32 1.08 -1.70 -2.59
CA ASN A 32 0.92 -2.38 -1.32
C ASN A 32 1.94 -3.53 -1.15
N ASN A 33 2.21 -4.27 -2.22
CA ASN A 33 3.24 -5.31 -2.22
C ASN A 33 4.65 -4.74 -2.05
N LYS A 34 4.98 -3.59 -2.66
CA LYS A 34 6.25 -2.90 -2.43
C LYS A 34 6.42 -2.48 -0.97
N VAL A 35 5.38 -1.90 -0.36
CA VAL A 35 5.41 -1.50 1.06
C VAL A 35 5.62 -2.72 1.97
N LYS A 36 4.92 -3.83 1.72
CA LYS A 36 5.13 -5.09 2.45
C LYS A 36 6.56 -5.61 2.30
N LEU A 37 7.14 -5.51 1.10
CA LEU A 37 8.52 -5.90 0.86
C LEU A 37 9.52 -5.04 1.63
N VAL A 38 9.30 -3.72 1.72
CA VAL A 38 10.12 -2.81 2.55
C VAL A 38 10.08 -3.24 4.01
N SER A 39 8.90 -3.52 4.55
CA SER A 39 8.76 -4.01 5.93
C SER A 39 9.51 -5.33 6.14
N HIS A 40 9.36 -6.28 5.23
CA HIS A 40 9.96 -7.61 5.33
C HIS A 40 11.50 -7.56 5.28
N ARG A 41 12.07 -6.74 4.38
CA ARG A 41 13.54 -6.59 4.24
C ARG A 41 14.19 -5.86 5.40
N SER A 42 13.42 -5.12 6.19
CA SER A 42 13.93 -4.30 7.30
C SER A 42 13.98 -5.05 8.63
N PHE A 43 13.38 -6.25 8.71
CA PHE A 43 13.33 -7.08 9.94
C PHE A 43 12.75 -6.36 11.17
N GLY A 44 11.95 -5.31 10.96
CA GLY A 44 11.31 -4.51 12.00
C GLY A 44 11.93 -3.13 12.19
N PHE A 45 11.12 -2.19 12.66
CA PHE A 45 11.55 -0.82 12.94
C PHE A 45 11.34 -0.50 14.42
N ARG A 46 12.29 0.21 15.04
CA ARG A 46 12.18 0.63 16.44
C ARG A 46 11.10 1.70 16.66
N LYS A 47 10.81 2.52 15.63
CA LYS A 47 9.81 3.59 15.64
C LYS A 47 9.03 3.58 14.32
N PRO A 48 7.74 3.95 14.33
CA PRO A 48 6.93 4.05 13.13
C PRO A 48 7.46 5.09 12.12
N ASP A 49 8.06 6.19 12.61
CA ASP A 49 8.63 7.24 11.74
C ASP A 49 9.71 6.71 10.79
N TYR A 50 10.52 5.75 11.25
CA TYR A 50 11.53 5.11 10.41
C TYR A 50 10.90 4.23 9.32
N PHE A 51 9.79 3.56 9.64
CA PHE A 51 9.06 2.78 8.63
C PHE A 51 8.43 3.70 7.58
N ILE A 52 7.80 4.80 8.01
CA ILE A 52 7.23 5.81 7.11
C ILE A 52 8.32 6.41 6.21
N THR A 53 9.47 6.77 6.77
CA THR A 53 10.61 7.30 6.02
C THR A 53 11.13 6.29 5.00
N ALA A 54 11.25 5.01 5.37
CA ALA A 54 11.65 3.95 4.46
C ALA A 54 10.64 3.76 3.30
N ILE A 55 9.34 3.86 3.56
CA ILE A 55 8.30 3.84 2.52
C ILE A 55 8.50 5.01 1.56
N TYR A 56 8.63 6.24 2.07
CA TYR A 56 8.82 7.41 1.22
C TYR A 56 10.12 7.34 0.42
N HIS A 57 11.20 6.83 1.01
CA HIS A 57 12.46 6.64 0.32
C HIS A 57 12.34 5.60 -0.81
N CYS A 58 11.78 4.42 -0.53
CA CYS A 58 11.72 3.32 -1.51
C CYS A 58 10.59 3.46 -2.54
N CYS A 59 9.52 4.20 -2.25
CA CYS A 59 8.31 4.27 -3.08
C CYS A 59 8.00 5.67 -3.63
N ALA A 60 8.57 6.74 -3.07
CA ALA A 60 8.26 8.12 -3.45
C ALA A 60 9.52 8.97 -3.73
N ASP A 61 10.68 8.32 -3.87
CA ASP A 61 11.97 8.96 -4.21
C ASP A 61 12.40 10.06 -3.22
N LEU A 62 12.04 9.90 -1.94
CA LEU A 62 12.51 10.80 -0.89
C LEU A 62 14.04 10.64 -0.73
N PRO A 63 14.83 11.71 -0.89
CA PRO A 63 16.28 11.62 -0.77
C PRO A 63 16.68 11.22 0.66
N LEU A 64 17.63 10.30 0.76
CA LEU A 64 18.24 9.91 2.03
C LEU A 64 19.06 11.09 2.57
N ASN A 65 18.52 11.80 3.56
CA ASN A 65 19.33 12.71 4.35
C ASN A 65 20.04 11.91 5.45
N MET A 66 21.35 11.76 5.31
CA MET A 66 22.22 11.02 6.23
C MET A 66 22.26 11.62 7.65
N SER A 67 21.74 12.84 7.87
CA SER A 67 21.70 13.44 9.21
C SER A 67 20.67 12.82 10.18
N TYR A 68 19.77 11.97 9.69
CA TYR A 68 18.72 11.32 10.51
C TYR A 68 19.11 9.94 11.04
N PHE A 69 20.22 9.36 10.58
CA PHE A 69 20.72 8.07 11.03
C PHE A 69 21.98 8.31 11.89
N PRO A 70 21.94 8.04 13.20
CA PRO A 70 23.11 8.12 14.07
C PRO A 70 24.17 7.06 13.74
#